data_AF-A0A183KR48-F1
#
_entry.id   AF-A0A183KR48-F1
#
_cell.length_a   1.000
_cell.length_b   1.000
_cell.length_c   1.000
_cell.angle_alpha   90.00
_cell.angle_beta   90.00
_cell.angle_gamma   90.00
#
_symmetry.space_group_name_H-M   'P 1'
#
loop_
_entity.id
_entity.type
_entity.pdbx_description
1 polymer ?
#
loop_
_entity_poly.entity_id
_entity_poly.type
_entity_poly.pdbx_seq_one_letter_code
_entity_poly.pdbx_strand_id
1 'polypeptide(L)'
;MLNPEPSKRCTASAILSHPWVKNRDQLSPELLTDVLLNDVTQTKNSVEATFRALNSTSKIPILEPVECSTLAQRRVRAKSILTNQIKVEETH
;
A
#
# COMPACT_ATOMS: atom_id res chain seq x y z
N MET A 1 20.90 -4.32 9.00
CA MET A 1 20.27 -4.00 7.70
C MET A 1 18.76 -3.78 7.81
N LEU A 2 18.01 -4.67 8.47
CA LEU A 2 16.54 -4.57 8.56
C LEU A 2 16.04 -3.71 9.75
N ASN A 3 16.68 -2.58 10.03
CA ASN A 3 16.23 -1.67 11.09
C ASN A 3 14.92 -0.97 10.64
N PRO A 4 13.84 -0.99 11.44
CA PRO A 4 12.61 -0.27 11.12
C PRO A 4 12.85 1.24 11.00
N GLU A 5 13.76 1.79 11.81
CA GLU A 5 14.13 3.21 11.77
C GLU A 5 15.18 3.45 10.67
N PRO A 6 14.88 4.23 9.61
CA PRO A 6 15.81 4.42 8.50
C PRO A 6 17.12 5.09 8.91
N SER A 7 17.06 6.08 9.80
CA SER A 7 18.24 6.82 10.29
C SER A 7 19.21 5.95 11.09
N LYS A 8 18.74 4.82 11.64
CA LYS A 8 19.56 3.84 12.38
C LYS A 8 20.00 2.67 11.50
N ARG A 9 19.68 2.69 10.20
CA ARG A 9 20.07 1.64 9.27
C ARG A 9 21.51 1.83 8.82
N CYS A 10 22.27 0.74 8.79
CA CYS A 10 23.63 0.75 8.28
C CYS A 10 23.66 1.17 6.80
N THR A 11 24.63 2.02 6.44
CA THR A 11 24.91 2.40 5.06
C THR A 11 25.60 1.25 4.31
N ALA A 12 25.65 1.34 2.98
CA ALA A 12 26.37 0.36 2.16
C ALA A 12 27.86 0.24 2.57
N SER A 13 28.53 1.36 2.83
CA SER A 13 29.92 1.39 3.29
C SER A 13 30.10 0.69 4.65
N ALA A 14 29.16 0.91 5.58
CA ALA A 14 29.18 0.26 6.89
C ALA A 14 28.99 -1.26 6.78
N ILE A 15 28.13 -1.72 5.86
CA ILE A 15 27.92 -3.16 5.59
C ILE A 15 29.22 -3.80 5.07
N LEU A 16 29.89 -3.18 4.10
CA LEU A 16 31.14 -3.69 3.55
C LEU A 16 32.28 -3.77 4.58
N SER A 17 32.24 -2.89 5.58
CA SER A 17 33.21 -2.87 6.68
C SER A 17 32.88 -3.86 7.80
N HIS A 18 31.70 -4.49 7.78
CA HIS A 18 31.25 -5.39 8.85
C HIS A 18 32.07 -6.68 8.85
N PRO A 19 32.48 -7.23 10.02
CA PRO A 19 33.31 -8.44 10.09
C PRO A 19 32.73 -9.64 9.33
N TRP A 20 31.40 -9.81 9.33
CA TRP A 20 30.72 -10.86 8.58
C TRP A 20 30.98 -10.79 7.06
N VAL A 21 31.15 -9.58 6.50
CA VAL A 21 31.48 -9.38 5.08
C VAL A 21 32.99 -9.37 4.87
N LYS A 22 33.73 -8.65 5.71
CA LYS A 22 35.18 -8.43 5.59
C LYS A 22 35.99 -9.71 5.83
N ASN A 23 35.60 -10.50 6.82
CA ASN A 23 36.30 -11.73 7.20
C ASN A 23 35.56 -12.96 6.67
N ARG A 24 35.05 -12.90 5.43
CA ARG A 24 34.30 -14.00 4.80
C ARG A 24 35.05 -15.33 4.88
N ASP A 25 36.37 -15.30 4.75
CA ASP A 25 37.23 -16.48 4.76
C ASP A 25 37.29 -17.18 6.13
N GLN A 26 36.83 -16.50 7.20
CA GLN A 26 36.77 -17.03 8.56
C GLN A 26 35.37 -17.53 8.93
N LEU A 27 34.39 -17.46 8.02
CA LEU A 27 33.04 -17.95 8.26
C LEU A 27 33.01 -19.48 8.22
N SER A 28 32.12 -20.08 9.02
CA SER A 28 31.89 -21.52 8.99
C SER A 28 31.48 -21.95 7.57
N PRO A 29 32.09 -23.00 7.00
CA PRO A 29 31.69 -23.56 5.70
C PRO A 29 30.43 -24.44 5.82
N GLU A 30 29.83 -24.54 7.00
CA GLU A 30 28.61 -25.30 7.24
C GLU A 30 27.53 -24.90 6.25
N LEU A 31 27.06 -25.88 5.48
CA LEU A 31 25.99 -25.69 4.52
C LEU A 31 24.72 -25.38 5.33
N LEU A 32 24.07 -24.27 5.03
CA LEU A 32 22.78 -23.91 5.61
C LEU A 32 21.68 -24.81 5.02
N THR A 33 21.75 -26.12 5.32
CA THR A 33 20.80 -27.14 4.83
C THR A 33 19.38 -26.87 5.32
N ASP A 34 19.22 -26.38 6.55
CA ASP A 34 17.91 -26.11 7.14
C ASP A 34 17.16 -24.96 6.44
N VAL A 35 17.90 -24.03 5.83
CA VAL A 35 17.34 -22.89 5.06
C VAL A 35 17.10 -23.29 3.60
N LEU A 36 17.90 -24.22 3.06
CA LEU A 36 17.79 -24.72 1.68
C LEU A 36 16.59 -25.66 1.48
N LEU A 37 16.02 -26.20 2.57
CA LEU A 37 14.86 -27.09 2.56
C LEU A 37 13.53 -26.39 2.30
N ASN A 38 13.48 -25.06 2.38
CA ASN A 38 12.29 -24.34 1.93
C ASN A 38 12.17 -24.48 0.41
N ASP A 39 11.03 -24.97 -0.05
CA ASP A 39 10.70 -25.06 -1.45
C ASP A 39 10.95 -23.69 -2.12
N VAL A 40 11.75 -23.69 -3.18
CA VAL A 40 12.08 -22.48 -3.97
C VAL A 40 10.81 -21.73 -4.37
N THR A 41 9.74 -22.47 -4.67
CA THR A 41 8.44 -21.90 -5.03
C THR A 41 7.80 -21.18 -3.84
N GLN A 42 7.82 -21.78 -2.65
CA GLN A 42 7.29 -21.17 -1.43
C GLN A 42 8.06 -19.90 -1.09
N THR A 43 9.40 -19.95 -1.13
CA THR A 43 10.24 -18.78 -0.86
C THR A 43 9.96 -17.65 -1.85
N LYS A 44 9.87 -17.97 -3.14
CA LYS A 44 9.52 -17.00 -4.19
C LYS A 44 8.16 -16.35 -3.93
N ASN A 45 7.14 -17.16 -3.61
CA ASN A 45 5.78 -16.67 -3.34
C ASN A 45 5.75 -15.79 -2.08
N SER A 46 6.46 -16.19 -1.02
CA SER A 46 6.56 -15.39 0.22
C SER A 46 7.26 -14.05 -0.03
N VAL A 47 8.33 -14.03 -0.82
CA VAL A 47 9.01 -12.79 -1.22
C VAL A 47 8.07 -11.91 -2.04
N GLU A 48 7.39 -12.48 -3.03
CA GLU A 48 6.43 -11.74 -3.86
C GLU A 48 5.29 -11.14 -3.03
N ALA A 49 4.67 -11.92 -2.13
CA ALA A 49 3.60 -11.45 -1.26
C ALA A 49 4.08 -10.30 -0.35
N THR A 50 5.30 -10.38 0.16
CA THR A 50 5.89 -9.34 1.01
C THR A 50 6.08 -8.03 0.23
N PHE A 51 6.72 -8.10 -0.95
CA PHE A 51 6.90 -6.91 -1.78
C PHE A 51 5.58 -6.35 -2.29
N ARG A 52 4.59 -7.20 -2.59
CA ARG A 52 3.22 -6.76 -2.92
C ARG A 52 2.59 -5.99 -1.75
N ALA A 53 2.69 -6.48 -0.52
CA ALA A 53 2.14 -5.80 0.65
C ALA A 53 2.84 -4.46 0.95
N LEU A 54 4.16 -4.38 0.75
CA LEU A 54 4.94 -3.15 0.93
C LEU A 54 4.60 -2.09 -0.14
N ASN A 55 4.37 -2.51 -1.38
CA ASN A 55 4.12 -1.62 -2.51
C ASN A 55 2.62 -1.36 -2.74
N SER A 56 1.73 -2.14 -2.13
CA SER A 56 0.30 -1.88 -2.19
C SER A 56 -0.01 -0.62 -1.40
N THR A 57 -0.06 0.50 -2.12
CA THR A 57 -0.74 1.70 -1.60
C THR A 57 -2.22 1.34 -1.46
N SER A 58 -2.88 1.82 -0.41
CA SER A 58 -4.34 1.73 -0.33
C SER A 58 -4.90 2.23 -1.66
N LYS A 59 -5.68 1.40 -2.35
CA LYS A 59 -6.31 1.81 -3.61
C LYS A 59 -7.05 3.12 -3.30
N ILE A 60 -6.72 4.17 -4.05
CA ILE A 60 -7.48 5.42 -3.97
C ILE A 60 -8.94 5.03 -4.16
N PRO A 61 -9.83 5.29 -3.20
CA PRO A 61 -11.21 4.90 -3.32
C PRO A 61 -11.77 5.52 -4.60
N ILE A 62 -12.38 4.70 -5.44
CA ILE A 62 -13.07 5.19 -6.62
C ILE A 62 -14.18 6.10 -6.11
N LEU A 63 -14.20 7.34 -6.59
CA LEU A 63 -15.24 8.29 -6.22
C LEU A 63 -16.60 7.72 -6.63
N GLU A 64 -17.53 7.70 -5.70
CA GLU A 64 -18.92 7.39 -6.01
C GLU A 64 -19.52 8.50 -6.89
N PRO A 65 -20.59 8.18 -7.66
CA PRO A 65 -21.33 9.19 -8.40
C PRO A 65 -21.74 10.37 -7.49
N VAL A 66 -21.80 11.58 -8.07
CA VAL A 66 -22.09 12.81 -7.31
C VAL A 66 -23.45 12.74 -6.62
N GLU A 67 -24.38 11.96 -7.16
CA GLU A 67 -25.72 11.69 -6.64
C GLU A 67 -25.72 10.99 -5.28
N CYS A 68 -24.66 10.24 -4.95
CA CYS A 68 -24.47 9.66 -3.62
C CYS A 68 -24.17 10.73 -2.56
N SER A 69 -23.74 11.94 -2.97
CA SER A 69 -23.53 13.06 -2.05
C SER A 69 -24.86 13.58 -1.51
N THR A 70 -24.97 13.61 -0.18
CA THR A 70 -26.12 14.21 0.52
C THR A 70 -26.35 15.67 0.11
N LEU A 71 -25.28 16.42 -0.20
CA LEU A 71 -25.38 17.79 -0.71
C LEU A 71 -26.02 17.83 -2.10
N ALA A 72 -25.62 16.95 -3.01
CA ALA A 72 -26.19 16.88 -4.35
C ALA A 72 -27.68 16.52 -4.30
N GLN A 73 -28.06 15.55 -3.46
CA GLN A 73 -29.46 15.17 -3.25
C GLN A 73 -30.31 16.34 -2.74
N ARG A 74 -29.79 17.13 -1.78
CA ARG A 74 -30.47 18.34 -1.30
C ARG A 74 -30.66 19.37 -2.40
N ARG A 75 -29.65 19.58 -3.25
CA ARG A 75 -29.74 20.51 -4.39
C ARG A 75 -30.76 20.07 -5.43
N VAL A 76 -30.85 18.78 -5.73
CA VAL A 76 -31.86 18.23 -6.65
C VAL A 76 -33.27 18.45 -6.08
N ARG A 77 -33.49 18.15 -4.79
CA ARG A 77 -34.79 18.39 -4.12
C ARG A 77 -35.15 19.88 -4.08
N ALA A 78 -34.19 20.75 -3.78
CA ALA A 78 -34.44 22.20 -3.80
C ALA A 78 -34.85 22.69 -5.19
N LYS A 79 -34.18 22.19 -6.25
CA LYS A 79 -34.55 22.47 -7.63
C LYS A 79 -35.97 21.97 -7.96
N SER A 80 -36.32 20.74 -7.58
CA SER A 80 -37.65 20.20 -7.86
C SER A 80 -38.77 20.97 -7.15
N ILE A 81 -38.53 21.41 -5.90
CA ILE A 81 -39.49 22.23 -5.15
C ILE A 81 -39.69 23.57 -5.85
N LEU A 82 -38.59 24.24 -6.25
CA LEU A 82 -38.66 25.51 -6.96
C LEU A 82 -39.40 25.38 -8.30
N THR A 83 -39.11 24.35 -9.10
CA THR A 83 -39.81 24.12 -10.37
C THR A 83 -41.30 23.84 -10.19
N ASN A 84 -41.68 23.14 -9.12
CA ASN A 84 -43.08 22.87 -8.83
C ASN A 84 -43.84 24.13 -8.39
N GLN A 85 -43.18 25.03 -7.65
CA GLN A 85 -43.79 26.32 -7.27
C GLN A 85 -44.04 27.22 -8.48
N ILE A 86 -43.07 27.34 -9.39
CA ILE A 86 -43.20 28.14 -10.61
C ILE A 86 -44.35 27.61 -11.49
N LYS A 87 -44.46 26.28 -11.63
CA LYS A 87 -45.53 25.67 -12.44
C LYS A 87 -46.93 25.87 -11.87
N VAL A 88 -47.06 25.99 -10.54
CA VAL A 88 -48.34 26.29 -9.89
C VAL A 88 -48.74 27.75 -10.10
N GLU A 89 -47.78 28.68 -10.10
CA GLU A 89 -48.05 30.11 -10.38
C GLU A 89 -48.40 30.39 -11.84
N GLU A 90 -47.86 29.65 -12.81
CA GLU A 90 -48.21 29.82 -14.24
C GLU A 90 -49.58 29.25 -14.63
N THR A 91 -50.24 28.49 -13.75
CA THR A 91 -51.55 27.86 -14.00
C THR A 91 -52.76 28.65 -13.48
N HIS A 92 -52.57 29.91 -13.09
CA HIS A 92 -53.63 30.82 -12.62
C HIS A 92 -53.78 32.06 -13.51
#